data_AF-A0A954SSH2-F1
#
_entry.id   AF-A0A954SSH2-F1
#
_cell.length_a   1.000
_cell.length_b   1.000
_cell.length_c   1.000
_cell.angle_alpha   90.00
_cell.angle_beta   90.00
_cell.angle_gamma   90.00
#
_symmetry.space_group_name_H-M   'P 1'
#
loop_
_entity.id
_entity.type
_entity.pdbx_description
1 polymer ?
#
loop_
_entity_poly.entity_id
_entity_poly.type
_entity_poly.pdbx_seq_one_letter_code
_entity_poly.pdbx_strand_id
1 'polypeptide(L)' 'MGLFDGKKGLILGVANDHSIAWAIAKYVMDEGAECGFTHLPDREDDTRQRNRRRVAMLTDDAPGAKFLIPMDVSSDE' A
#
# COMPACT_ATOMS: atom_id res chain seq x y z
N MET A 1 0.28 -4.35 23.59
CA MET A 1 1.37 -4.52 22.60
C MET A 1 0.82 -5.48 21.57
N GLY A 2 0.66 -5.02 20.33
CA GLY A 2 0.19 -5.87 19.23
C GLY A 2 1.30 -6.82 18.76
N LEU A 3 0.92 -7.86 18.03
CA LEU A 3 1.83 -8.90 17.54
C LEU A 3 2.93 -8.34 16.62
N PHE A 4 2.65 -7.24 15.92
CA PHE A 4 3.57 -6.61 14.96
C PHE A 4 4.09 -5.25 15.43
N ASP A 5 3.97 -4.94 16.72
CA ASP A 5 4.42 -3.67 17.28
C ASP A 5 5.91 -3.42 17.00
N GLY A 6 6.21 -2.23 16.48
CA GLY A 6 7.56 -1.80 16.08
C GLY A 6 8.14 -2.49 14.84
N LYS A 7 7.38 -3.35 14.15
CA LYS A 7 7.81 -3.97 12.88
C LYS A 7 7.57 -3.04 11.71
N LYS A 8 8.43 -3.15 10.69
CA LYS A 8 8.34 -2.41 9.43
C LYS A 8 8.19 -3.38 8.26
N GLY A 9 7.19 -3.14 7.41
CA GLY A 9 6.91 -3.98 6.24
C GLY A 9 6.74 -3.17 4.96
N LEU A 10 7.02 -3.81 3.82
CA LEU A 10 6.68 -3.30 2.50
C LEU A 10 5.56 -4.17 1.92
N ILE A 11 4.45 -3.54 1.55
CA ILE A 11 3.27 -4.21 1.01
C ILE A 11 3.19 -3.95 -0.49
N LEU A 12 3.17 -5.04 -1.25
CA LEU A 12 3.00 -5.05 -2.70
C LEU A 12 1.61 -5.61 -3.05
N GLY A 13 1.08 -5.22 -4.20
CA GLY A 13 -0.13 -5.84 -4.77
C GLY A 13 -1.46 -5.36 -4.16
N VAL A 14 -1.49 -4.18 -3.55
CA VAL A 14 -2.76 -3.50 -3.19
C VAL A 14 -3.30 -2.78 -4.42
N ALA A 15 -4.51 -3.12 -4.84
CA ALA A 15 -5.20 -2.44 -5.95
C ALA A 15 -6.45 -1.68 -5.50
N ASN A 16 -7.08 -2.11 -4.41
CA ASN A 16 -8.29 -1.57 -3.80
C ASN A 16 -8.57 -2.27 -2.44
N ASP A 17 -9.68 -1.91 -1.81
CA ASP A 17 -10.17 -2.44 -0.53
C ASP A 17 -10.54 -3.93 -0.56
N HIS A 18 -10.76 -4.52 -1.73
CA HIS A 18 -11.00 -5.95 -1.92
C HIS A 18 -9.71 -6.78 -2.11
N SER A 19 -8.53 -6.15 -2.11
CA SER A 19 -7.26 -6.85 -2.32
C SER A 19 -6.90 -7.70 -1.10
N ILE A 20 -6.41 -8.93 -1.32
CA ILE A 20 -5.89 -9.79 -0.24
C ILE A 20 -4.73 -9.09 0.49
N ALA A 21 -3.84 -8.45 -0.26
CA ALA A 21 -2.73 -7.68 0.30
C ALA A 21 -3.21 -6.56 1.24
N TRP A 22 -4.35 -5.92 0.93
CA TRP A 22 -4.93 -4.89 1.80
C TRP A 22 -5.48 -5.48 3.09
N ALA A 23 -6.21 -6.60 3.01
CA ALA A 23 -6.73 -7.28 4.20
C ALA A 23 -5.60 -7.69 5.15
N ILE A 24 -4.49 -8.22 4.62
CA ILE A 24 -3.29 -8.54 5.40
C ILE A 24 -2.67 -7.28 5.99
N ALA A 25 -2.45 -6.24 5.17
CA ALA A 25 -1.82 -5.01 5.61
C ALA A 25 -2.62 -4.32 6.73
N LYS A 26 -3.95 -4.30 6.62
CA LYS A 26 -4.83 -3.75 7.65
C LYS A 26 -4.65 -4.49 8.98
N TYR A 27 -4.69 -5.83 8.98
CA TYR A 27 -4.46 -6.62 10.19
C TYR A 27 -3.08 -6.36 10.80
N VAL A 28 -2.04 -6.33 9.97
CA VAL A 28 -0.66 -6.11 10.43
C VAL A 28 -0.48 -4.69 11.00
N MET A 29 -1.08 -3.68 10.39
CA MET A 29 -1.08 -2.30 10.91
C MET A 29 -1.91 -2.15 12.19
N ASP A 30 -3.08 -2.81 12.29
CA ASP A 30 -3.91 -2.84 13.49
C ASP A 30 -3.16 -3.48 14.68
N GLU A 31 -2.23 -4.40 14.39
CA GLU A 31 -1.31 -5.02 15.36
C GLU A 31 -0.02 -4.21 15.61
N GLY A 32 0.05 -2.96 15.15
CA GLY A 32 1.09 -1.98 15.51
C GLY A 32 2.27 -1.88 14.52
N ALA A 33 2.19 -2.49 13.35
CA ALA A 33 3.23 -2.34 12.34
C ALA A 33 3.19 -0.99 11.62
N GLU A 34 4.34 -0.56 11.11
CA GLU A 34 4.45 0.47 10.10
C GLU A 34 4.63 -0.17 8.72
N CYS A 35 3.90 0.29 7.71
CA CYS A 35 3.90 -0.28 6.37
C CYS A 35 4.14 0.78 5.29
N GLY A 36 5.04 0.48 4.35
CA GLY A 36 5.14 1.16 3.06
C GLY A 36 4.29 0.43 2.03
N PHE A 37 3.71 1.17 1.09
CA PHE A 37 2.85 0.61 0.04
C PHE A 37 3.39 0.97 -1.33
N THR A 38 3.10 0.09 -2.30
CA THR A 38 3.32 0.38 -3.71
C THR A 38 2.03 0.34 -4.50
N HIS A 39 2.01 1.03 -5.64
CA HIS A 39 1.00 0.87 -6.66
C HIS A 39 1.65 0.62 -8.01
N LEU A 40 0.95 -0.07 -8.90
CA LEU A 40 1.39 -0.17 -10.29
C LEU A 40 1.44 1.25 -10.89
N PRO A 41 2.49 1.62 -11.65
CA PRO A 41 2.52 2.90 -12.33
C PRO A 41 1.26 3.11 -13.15
N ASP A 42 0.71 4.32 -13.05
CA ASP A 42 -0.39 4.73 -13.92
C ASP A 42 0.14 4.93 -15.34
N ARG A 43 -0.69 4.62 -16.34
CA ARG A 43 -0.34 4.89 -17.73
C ARG A 43 -0.23 6.40 -17.96
N GLU A 44 0.63 6.82 -18.87
CA GLU A 44 0.83 8.24 -19.19
C GLU A 44 -0.48 8.96 -19.60
N ASP A 45 -1.41 8.24 -20.24
CA ASP A 45 -2.71 8.76 -20.66
C ASP A 45 -3.75 8.81 -19.52
N ASP A 46 -3.47 8.20 -18.36
CA ASP A 46 -4.36 8.22 -17.21
C ASP A 46 -4.17 9.47 -16.35
N THR A 47 -4.75 10.57 -16.81
CA THR A 47 -4.79 11.86 -16.09
C THR A 47 -5.36 11.79 -14.67
N ARG A 48 -6.09 10.72 -14.31
CA ARG A 48 -6.70 10.55 -12.99
C ARG A 48 -5.85 9.73 -12.03
N GLN A 49 -4.74 9.15 -12.50
CA GLN A 49 -3.83 8.31 -11.72
C GLN A 49 -4.60 7.27 -10.89
N ARG A 50 -5.44 6.46 -11.55
CA ARG A 50 -6.42 5.58 -10.89
C ARG A 50 -5.75 4.53 -9.99
N ASN A 51 -4.61 3.98 -10.37
CA ASN A 51 -3.88 3.01 -9.56
C ASN A 51 -3.40 3.67 -8.27
N ARG A 52 -2.69 4.81 -8.37
CA ARG A 52 -2.27 5.57 -7.20
C ARG A 52 -3.45 5.96 -6.32
N ARG A 53 -4.48 6.55 -6.92
CA ARG A 53 -5.64 7.10 -6.19
C ARG A 53 -6.38 6.03 -5.39
N ARG A 54 -6.55 4.82 -5.96
CA ARG A 54 -7.23 3.72 -5.25
C ARG A 54 -6.48 3.29 -4.00
N VAL A 55 -5.16 3.19 -4.08
CA VAL A 55 -4.35 2.82 -2.92
C VAL A 55 -4.29 3.97 -1.91
N ALA A 56 -4.15 5.22 -2.38
CA ALA A 56 -4.13 6.42 -1.53
C ALA A 56 -5.39 6.55 -0.67
N MET A 57 -6.59 6.28 -1.22
CA MET A 57 -7.84 6.28 -0.45
C MET A 57 -7.87 5.28 0.72
N LEU A 58 -6.98 4.29 0.73
CA LEU A 58 -6.84 3.33 1.82
C LEU A 58 -5.72 3.72 2.80
N THR A 59 -4.64 4.29 2.27
CA THR A 59 -3.41 4.54 3.04
C THR A 59 -3.35 5.93 3.67
N ASP A 60 -3.96 6.95 3.07
CA ASP A 60 -3.78 8.35 3.49
C ASP A 60 -4.29 8.60 4.92
N ASP A 61 -5.38 7.92 5.30
CA ASP A 61 -5.97 8.03 6.65
C ASP A 61 -5.49 6.92 7.60
N ALA A 62 -4.57 6.04 7.16
CA ALA A 62 -4.06 4.93 7.96
C ALA A 62 -2.75 5.34 8.70
N PRO A 63 -2.73 5.47 10.04
CA PRO A 63 -1.54 5.96 10.77
C PRO A 63 -0.29 5.07 10.62
N GLY A 64 -0.51 3.78 10.37
CA GLY A 64 0.54 2.81 10.10
C GLY A 64 1.13 2.89 8.68
N ALA A 65 0.44 3.53 7.73
CA ALA A 65 0.94 3.69 6.37
C ALA A 65 1.90 4.88 6.27
N LYS A 66 3.13 4.64 5.79
CA LYS A 66 4.20 5.65 5.83
C LYS A 66 4.50 6.30 4.48
N PHE A 67 4.36 5.55 3.40
CA PHE A 67 4.54 6.07 2.05
C PHE A 67 3.79 5.23 1.04
N LEU A 68 3.51 5.83 -0.10
CA LEU A 68 2.97 5.20 -1.29
C LEU A 68 3.82 5.61 -2.49
N ILE A 69 4.43 4.65 -3.17
CA ILE A 69 5.30 4.89 -4.34
C ILE A 69 4.93 4.01 -5.53
N PRO A 70 5.19 4.45 -6.77
CA PRO A 70 5.02 3.60 -7.94
C PRO A 70 6.08 2.48 -7.95
N MET A 71 5.70 1.26 -8.32
CA MET A 71 6.63 0.16 -8.59
C MET A 71 5.99 -0.88 -9.51
N ASP A 72 6.74 -1.30 -10.53
CA ASP A 72 6.37 -2.38 -11.45
C ASP A 72 7.35 -3.54 -11.28
N VAL A 73 6.86 -4.70 -10.82
CA VAL A 73 7.69 -5.90 -10.60
C VAL A 73 8.25 -6.51 -11.88
N SER A 74 7.81 -6.05 -13.05
CA SER A 74 8.34 -6.47 -14.36
C SER A 74 9.47 -5.58 -14.88
N SER A 75 9.78 -4.49 -14.17
CA SER A 75 10.89 -3.57 -14.44
C SER A 75 11.95 -3.70 -13.34
N ASP A 76 13.21 -3.86 -13.74
CA ASP A 76 14.34 -3.85 -12.80
C ASP A 76 14.76 -2.42 -12.40
N GLU A 77 14.39 -1.42 -13.21
CA GLU A 77 14.50 0.02 -12.90
C GLU A 77 13.31 0.49 -12.06
#